data_AF-A0A9D8Q0Q8-F1
#
_entry.id   AF-A0A9D8Q0Q8-F1
#
_cell.length_a   1.000
_cell.length_b   1.000
_cell.length_c   1.000
_cell.angle_alpha   90.00
_cell.angle_beta   90.00
_cell.angle_gamma   90.00
#
_symmetry.space_group_name_H-M   'P 1'
#
loop_
_entity.id
_entity.type
_entity.pdbx_description
1 polymer ?
#
loop_
_entity_poly.entity_id
_entity_poly.type
_entity_poly.pdbx_seq_one_letter_code
_entity_poly.pdbx_strand_id
1 'polypeptide(L)'
;SPVVGWIGAVNTVLAPFGAYALNLAAITAAICMGRDVHEDPARRYPAAVSAGAFYIVIGLFGATVAAVFAAFPKELVATLAGIALFGTIGNSLAVALKDEGEREPALVTFLVTASGLSLAGIGSAFWGLVAGVVTLLALRRPAH
;
A
#
# COMPACT_ATOMS: atom_id res chain seq x y z
N SER A 1 12.46 10.57 -6.71
CA SER A 1 11.92 10.93 -5.38
C SER A 1 12.92 10.52 -4.30
N PRO A 2 13.35 11.41 -3.40
CA PRO A 2 14.26 11.10 -2.29
C PRO A 2 13.80 9.92 -1.42
N VAL A 3 12.49 9.76 -1.23
CA VAL A 3 11.88 8.69 -0.43
C VAL A 3 12.13 7.31 -1.05
N VAL A 4 12.03 7.20 -2.37
CA VAL A 4 12.29 5.93 -3.09
C VAL A 4 13.77 5.54 -2.99
N GLY A 5 14.68 6.53 -3.10
CA GLY A 5 16.12 6.30 -2.92
C GLY A 5 16.46 5.81 -1.52
N TRP A 6 15.86 6.42 -0.48
CA TRP A 6 16.05 5.99 0.90
C TRP A 6 15.54 4.57 1.16
N ILE A 7 14.32 4.26 0.72
CA ILE A 7 13.76 2.89 0.83
C ILE A 7 14.64 1.86 0.11
N GLY A 8 15.18 2.19 -1.07
CA GLY A 8 16.09 1.32 -1.81
C GLY A 8 17.39 1.06 -1.06
N ALA A 9 18.00 2.10 -0.49
CA ALA A 9 19.21 1.97 0.33
C ALA A 9 18.96 1.11 1.57
N VAL A 10 17.86 1.37 2.29
CA VAL A 10 17.46 0.62 3.48
C VAL A 10 17.20 -0.85 3.15
N ASN A 11 16.48 -1.16 2.07
CA ASN A 11 16.30 -2.53 1.58
C ASN A 11 17.64 -3.20 1.26
N THR A 12 18.57 -2.50 0.61
CA THR A 12 19.89 -3.06 0.25
C THR A 12 20.69 -3.43 1.49
N VAL A 13 20.68 -2.57 2.51
CA VAL A 13 21.41 -2.80 3.76
C VAL A 13 20.76 -3.92 4.59
N LEU A 14 19.44 -4.01 4.60
CA LEU A 14 18.70 -4.99 5.39
C LEU A 14 18.43 -6.32 4.67
N ALA A 15 18.67 -6.39 3.36
CA ALA A 15 18.56 -7.62 2.56
C ALA A 15 19.30 -8.84 3.15
N PRO A 16 20.58 -8.75 3.62
CA PRO A 16 21.25 -9.88 4.24
C PRO A 16 20.62 -10.34 5.57
N PHE A 17 19.80 -9.51 6.20
CA PHE A 17 19.07 -9.84 7.42
C PHE A 17 17.66 -10.40 7.15
N GLY A 18 17.36 -10.71 5.88
CA GLY A 18 16.07 -11.27 5.46
C GLY A 18 14.97 -10.22 5.29
N ALA A 19 15.28 -8.92 5.37
CA ALA A 19 14.30 -7.88 5.04
C ALA A 19 14.14 -7.79 3.52
N TYR A 20 12.90 -7.90 3.06
CA TYR A 20 12.56 -7.77 1.65
C TYR A 20 11.36 -6.83 1.48
N ALA A 21 11.34 -6.10 0.37
CA ALA A 21 10.22 -5.28 -0.07
C ALA A 21 9.72 -4.22 0.94
N LEU A 22 10.61 -3.59 1.73
CA LEU A 22 10.24 -2.44 2.55
C LEU A 22 9.66 -1.34 1.64
N ASN A 23 8.51 -0.78 2.05
CA ASN A 23 7.76 0.21 1.28
C ASN A 23 6.97 1.13 2.22
N LEU A 24 6.23 2.09 1.65
CA LEU A 24 5.39 3.01 2.42
C LEU A 24 4.16 2.27 2.97
N ALA A 25 4.03 2.22 4.29
CA ALA A 25 2.88 1.65 4.97
C ALA A 25 1.66 2.57 4.85
N ALA A 26 0.87 2.41 3.78
CA ALA A 26 -0.26 3.28 3.47
C ALA A 26 -1.31 3.36 4.59
N ILE A 27 -1.61 2.25 5.25
CA ILE A 27 -2.61 2.19 6.35
C ILE A 27 -2.10 2.99 7.54
N THR A 28 -0.90 2.67 8.03
CA THR A 28 -0.28 3.38 9.16
C THR A 28 -0.10 4.86 8.85
N ALA A 29 0.32 5.20 7.63
CA ALA A 29 0.46 6.59 7.21
C ALA A 29 -0.89 7.33 7.23
N ALA A 30 -1.97 6.71 6.74
CA ALA A 30 -3.30 7.30 6.78
C ALA A 30 -3.77 7.56 8.23
N ILE A 31 -3.47 6.64 9.16
CA ILE A 31 -3.81 6.79 10.59
C ILE A 31 -2.97 7.91 11.23
N CYS A 32 -1.65 7.85 11.09
CA CYS A 32 -0.75 8.83 11.72
C CYS A 32 -0.86 10.23 11.13
N MET A 33 -1.35 10.36 9.90
CA MET A 33 -1.56 11.64 9.22
C MET A 33 -3.01 12.14 9.31
N GLY A 34 -3.86 11.49 10.10
CA GLY A 34 -5.24 11.90 10.35
C GLY A 34 -5.34 13.30 11.00
N ARG A 35 -6.46 13.99 10.78
CA ARG A 35 -6.70 15.31 11.39
C ARG A 35 -6.81 15.24 12.92
N ASP A 36 -7.21 14.09 13.44
CA ASP A 36 -7.37 13.82 14.87
C ASP A 36 -6.04 13.71 15.63
N VAL A 37 -4.91 13.54 14.92
CA VAL A 37 -3.58 13.43 15.55
C VAL A 37 -3.06 14.80 15.98
N HIS A 38 -3.19 15.80 15.11
CA HIS A 38 -2.82 17.19 15.38
C HIS A 38 -3.41 18.09 14.28
N GLU A 39 -3.92 19.29 14.61
CA GLU A 39 -4.43 20.23 13.61
C GLU A 39 -3.37 20.60 12.57
N ASP A 40 -2.19 21.02 13.04
CA ASP A 40 -1.01 21.28 12.20
C ASP A 40 -0.45 19.98 11.57
N PRO A 41 -0.49 19.82 10.22
CA PRO A 41 0.06 18.66 9.53
C PRO A 41 1.56 18.47 9.74
N ALA A 42 2.33 19.55 9.95
CA ALA A 42 3.79 19.48 10.14
C ALA A 42 4.16 18.82 11.48
N ARG A 43 3.23 18.78 12.43
CA ARG A 43 3.44 18.23 13.77
C ARG A 43 2.89 16.82 13.95
N ARG A 44 2.44 16.15 12.87
CA ARG A 44 1.93 14.77 12.92
C ARG A 44 3.02 13.70 12.89
N TYR A 45 4.25 14.06 12.53
CA TYR A 45 5.39 13.11 12.46
C TYR A 45 5.67 12.32 13.77
N PRO A 46 5.47 12.86 15.00
CA PRO A 46 5.73 12.11 16.22
C PRO A 46 4.86 10.86 16.35
N ALA A 47 3.63 10.90 15.80
CA ALA A 47 2.75 9.73 15.75
C ALA A 47 3.29 8.62 14.85
N ALA A 48 3.90 8.99 13.72
CA ALA A 48 4.57 8.02 12.85
C ALA A 48 5.84 7.43 13.49
N VAL A 49 6.61 8.27 14.22
CA VAL A 49 7.81 7.82 14.95
C VAL A 49 7.45 6.86 16.08
N SER A 50 6.42 7.19 16.87
CA SER A 50 5.97 6.30 17.95
C SER A 50 5.42 4.99 17.41
N ALA A 51 4.61 5.03 16.34
CA ALA A 51 4.14 3.82 15.67
C ALA A 51 5.30 2.93 15.18
N GLY A 52 6.33 3.54 14.58
CA GLY A 52 7.54 2.83 14.17
C GLY A 52 8.28 2.15 15.33
N ALA A 53 8.43 2.86 16.46
CA ALA A 53 9.05 2.30 17.66
C ALA A 53 8.26 1.09 18.21
N PHE A 54 6.93 1.20 18.29
CA PHE A 54 6.07 0.08 18.69
C PHE A 54 6.15 -1.09 17.71
N TYR A 55 6.20 -0.83 16.40
CA TYR A 55 6.38 -1.89 15.40
C TYR A 55 7.72 -2.61 15.52
N ILE A 56 8.80 -1.92 15.89
CA ILE A 56 10.09 -2.58 16.18
C ILE A 56 9.94 -3.51 17.39
N VAL A 57 9.34 -3.03 18.48
CA VAL A 57 9.11 -3.85 19.68
C VAL A 57 8.25 -5.07 19.35
N ILE A 58 7.13 -4.89 18.65
CA ILE A 58 6.25 -5.99 18.22
C ILE A 58 7.00 -6.95 17.28
N GLY A 59 7.84 -6.41 16.38
CA GLY A 59 8.67 -7.19 15.46
C GLY A 59 9.67 -8.10 16.17
N LEU A 60 10.24 -7.68 17.29
CA LEU A 60 11.09 -8.53 18.13
C LEU A 60 10.32 -9.74 18.69
N PHE A 61 9.02 -9.60 18.94
CA PHE A 61 8.12 -10.68 19.36
C PHE A 61 7.35 -11.29 18.18
N GLY A 62 7.83 -11.13 16.95
CA GLY A 62 7.10 -11.52 15.73
C GLY A 62 6.64 -12.98 15.71
N ALA A 63 7.46 -13.91 16.20
CA ALA A 63 7.09 -15.33 16.30
C ALA A 63 5.90 -15.57 17.26
N THR A 64 5.89 -14.88 18.40
CA THR A 64 4.80 -14.93 19.38
C THR A 64 3.53 -14.34 18.80
N VAL A 65 3.63 -13.19 18.12
CA VAL A 65 2.50 -12.54 17.47
C VAL A 65 1.92 -13.45 16.38
N ALA A 66 2.76 -14.07 15.56
CA ALA A 66 2.33 -15.03 14.54
C ALA A 66 1.60 -16.24 15.16
N ALA A 67 2.10 -16.77 16.28
CA ALA A 67 1.45 -17.87 17.00
C ALA A 67 0.08 -17.48 17.55
N VAL A 68 -0.08 -16.25 18.06
CA VAL A 68 -1.38 -15.73 18.52
C VAL A 68 -2.36 -15.63 17.36
N PHE A 69 -1.96 -15.07 16.22
CA PHE A 69 -2.83 -15.02 15.03
C PHE A 69 -3.18 -16.41 14.50
N ALA A 70 -2.27 -17.38 14.59
CA ALA A 70 -2.53 -18.77 14.20
C ALA A 70 -3.53 -19.49 15.12
N ALA A 71 -3.74 -19.01 16.36
CA ALA A 71 -4.73 -19.54 17.29
C ALA A 71 -6.17 -19.02 17.01
N PHE A 72 -6.32 -17.93 16.25
CA PHE A 72 -7.63 -17.40 15.87
C PHE A 72 -8.20 -18.10 14.62
N PRO A 73 -9.54 -18.13 14.45
CA PRO A 73 -10.17 -18.58 13.21
C PRO A 73 -9.70 -17.76 12.01
N LYS A 74 -9.40 -18.42 10.89
CA LYS A 74 -8.88 -17.77 9.68
C LYS A 74 -9.86 -16.72 9.13
N GLU A 75 -11.15 -16.98 9.28
CA GLU A 75 -12.25 -16.13 8.85
C GLU A 75 -12.26 -14.80 9.64
N LEU A 76 -11.96 -14.85 10.94
CA LEU A 76 -11.88 -13.66 11.80
C LEU A 76 -10.68 -12.79 11.41
N VAL A 77 -9.53 -13.41 11.17
CA VAL A 77 -8.32 -12.67 10.74
C VAL A 77 -8.55 -12.04 9.37
N ALA A 78 -9.14 -12.77 8.41
CA ALA A 78 -9.42 -12.27 7.08
C ALA A 78 -10.43 -11.11 7.08
N THR A 79 -11.50 -11.21 7.86
CA THR A 79 -12.51 -10.14 7.99
C THR A 79 -11.93 -8.88 8.62
N LEU A 80 -11.15 -9.01 9.71
CA LEU A 80 -10.47 -7.88 10.34
C LEU A 80 -9.49 -7.19 9.38
N ALA A 81 -8.68 -7.98 8.66
CA ALA A 81 -7.76 -7.46 7.66
C ALA A 81 -8.48 -6.72 6.53
N GLY A 82 -9.60 -7.27 6.04
CA GLY A 82 -10.42 -6.63 5.01
C GLY A 82 -11.01 -5.29 5.46
N ILE A 83 -11.57 -5.24 6.68
CA ILE A 83 -12.13 -4.00 7.25
C ILE A 83 -11.04 -2.94 7.43
N ALA A 84 -9.85 -3.33 7.90
CA ALA A 84 -8.71 -2.42 8.06
C ALA A 84 -8.24 -1.80 6.74
N LEU A 85 -8.43 -2.49 5.62
CA LEU A 85 -8.05 -2.04 4.29
C LEU A 85 -9.08 -1.08 3.64
N PHE A 86 -10.33 -1.05 4.08
CA PHE A 86 -11.37 -0.22 3.46
C PHE A 86 -11.01 1.27 3.43
N GLY A 87 -10.46 1.81 4.53
CA GLY A 87 -10.04 3.20 4.59
C GLY A 87 -8.95 3.53 3.56
N THR A 88 -7.95 2.66 3.43
CA THR A 88 -6.89 2.83 2.43
C THR A 88 -7.38 2.67 1.00
N ILE A 89 -8.23 1.68 0.72
CA ILE A 89 -8.79 1.46 -0.62
C ILE A 89 -9.63 2.67 -1.04
N GLY A 90 -10.49 3.18 -0.15
CA GLY A 90 -11.30 4.37 -0.41
C GLY A 90 -10.46 5.60 -0.73
N ASN A 91 -9.43 5.86 0.07
CA ASN A 91 -8.52 6.98 -0.17
C ASN A 91 -7.71 6.82 -1.48
N SER A 92 -7.18 5.63 -1.75
CA SER A 92 -6.43 5.34 -2.97
C SER A 92 -7.30 5.49 -4.22
N LEU A 93 -8.54 5.00 -4.20
CA LEU A 93 -9.49 5.19 -5.30
C LEU A 93 -9.89 6.65 -5.48
N ALA A 94 -10.17 7.38 -4.39
CA ALA A 94 -10.50 8.80 -4.45
C ALA A 94 -9.37 9.63 -5.07
N VAL A 95 -8.12 9.31 -4.76
CA VAL A 95 -6.95 9.97 -5.37
C VAL A 95 -6.78 9.56 -6.83
N ALA A 96 -6.88 8.26 -7.14
CA ALA A 96 -6.66 7.74 -8.49
C ALA A 96 -7.72 8.20 -9.50
N LEU A 97 -8.98 8.37 -9.06
CA LEU A 97 -10.09 8.82 -9.91
C LEU A 97 -10.29 10.34 -9.88
N LYS A 98 -9.39 11.09 -9.25
CA LYS A 98 -9.52 12.54 -9.08
C LYS A 98 -9.49 13.27 -10.43
N ASP A 99 -8.54 12.94 -11.28
CA ASP A 99 -8.35 13.56 -12.59
C ASP A 99 -9.25 12.91 -13.64
N GLU A 100 -10.13 13.71 -14.26
CA GLU A 100 -11.09 13.25 -15.28
C GLU A 100 -10.43 12.57 -16.47
N GLY A 101 -9.26 13.05 -16.90
CA GLY A 101 -8.54 12.48 -18.04
C GLY A 101 -7.92 11.11 -17.76
N GLU A 102 -7.78 10.73 -16.47
CA GLU A 102 -7.12 9.50 -16.04
C GLU A 102 -8.07 8.50 -15.37
N ARG A 103 -9.36 8.82 -15.27
CA ARG A 103 -10.38 7.95 -14.63
C ARG A 103 -10.50 6.60 -15.32
N GLU A 104 -10.63 6.58 -16.65
CA GLU A 104 -10.78 5.32 -17.39
C GLU A 104 -9.54 4.41 -17.23
N PRO A 105 -8.29 4.88 -17.42
CA PRO A 105 -7.10 4.10 -17.11
C PRO A 105 -7.02 3.60 -15.67
N ALA A 106 -7.38 4.44 -14.70
CA ALA A 106 -7.38 4.05 -13.28
C ALA A 106 -8.42 2.96 -12.99
N LEU A 107 -9.62 3.04 -13.58
CA LEU A 107 -10.65 2.00 -13.48
C LEU A 107 -10.19 0.69 -14.11
N VAL A 108 -9.59 0.72 -15.30
CA VAL A 108 -9.04 -0.48 -15.96
C VAL A 108 -7.97 -1.12 -15.09
N THR A 109 -7.04 -0.32 -14.54
CA THR A 109 -5.99 -0.79 -13.63
C THR A 109 -6.59 -1.52 -12.43
N PHE A 110 -7.60 -0.91 -11.80
CA PHE A 110 -8.27 -1.46 -10.62
C PHE A 110 -9.02 -2.76 -10.95
N LEU A 111 -9.82 -2.78 -12.01
CA LEU A 111 -10.63 -3.93 -12.40
C LEU A 111 -9.77 -5.13 -12.79
N VAL A 112 -8.70 -4.91 -13.56
CA VAL A 112 -7.77 -5.98 -13.94
C VAL A 112 -7.01 -6.49 -12.71
N THR A 113 -6.58 -5.59 -11.80
CA THR A 113 -5.93 -6.01 -10.55
C THR A 113 -6.88 -6.85 -9.67
N ALA A 114 -8.14 -6.43 -9.55
CA ALA A 114 -9.17 -7.10 -8.76
C ALA A 114 -9.67 -8.42 -9.36
N SER A 115 -9.47 -8.64 -10.67
CA SER A 115 -9.93 -9.84 -11.38
C SER A 115 -9.24 -11.14 -10.93
N GLY A 116 -8.09 -11.05 -10.26
CA GLY A 116 -7.27 -12.21 -9.90
C GLY A 116 -6.60 -12.90 -11.09
N LEU A 117 -6.60 -12.29 -12.28
CA LEU A 117 -6.00 -12.83 -13.49
C LEU A 117 -4.49 -13.04 -13.32
N SER A 118 -4.01 -14.24 -13.62
CA SER A 118 -2.58 -14.58 -13.63
C SER A 118 -2.21 -15.04 -15.03
N LEU A 119 -1.32 -14.29 -15.69
CA LEU A 119 -0.85 -14.59 -17.04
C LEU A 119 0.67 -14.77 -17.00
N ALA A 120 1.17 -15.82 -17.67
CA ALA A 120 2.60 -16.16 -17.70
C ALA A 120 3.24 -16.33 -16.30
N GLY A 121 2.47 -16.74 -15.29
CA GLY A 121 2.94 -16.89 -13.90
C GLY A 121 3.08 -15.57 -13.13
N ILE A 122 2.70 -14.44 -13.73
CA ILE A 122 2.71 -13.12 -13.10
C ILE A 122 1.29 -12.75 -12.66
N GLY A 123 1.13 -12.33 -11.40
CA GLY A 123 -0.15 -11.99 -10.81
C GLY A 123 -0.81 -10.73 -11.38
N SER A 124 -2.09 -10.55 -11.05
CA SER A 124 -2.97 -9.53 -11.61
C SER A 124 -2.52 -8.10 -11.37
N ALA A 125 -1.80 -7.81 -10.28
CA ALA A 125 -1.31 -6.47 -9.97
C ALA A 125 -0.38 -5.91 -11.04
N PHE A 126 0.49 -6.75 -11.62
CA PHE A 126 1.37 -6.34 -12.71
C PHE A 126 0.57 -6.09 -13.98
N TRP A 127 -0.30 -7.03 -14.36
CA TRP A 127 -1.11 -6.92 -15.57
C TRP A 127 -2.12 -5.78 -15.49
N GLY A 128 -2.62 -5.47 -14.30
CA GLY A 128 -3.46 -4.31 -14.06
C GLY A 128 -2.72 -3.01 -14.31
N LEU A 129 -1.49 -2.87 -13.80
CA LEU A 129 -0.65 -1.71 -14.11
C LEU A 129 -0.37 -1.59 -15.61
N VAL A 130 -0.01 -2.69 -16.28
CA VAL A 130 0.25 -2.72 -17.73
C VAL A 130 -0.99 -2.29 -18.51
N ALA A 131 -2.15 -2.89 -18.22
CA ALA A 131 -3.41 -2.55 -18.87
C ALA A 131 -3.78 -1.07 -18.65
N GLY A 132 -3.64 -0.58 -17.42
CA GLY A 132 -3.81 0.82 -17.08
C GLY A 132 -2.95 1.78 -17.88
N VAL A 133 -1.65 1.49 -17.96
CA VAL A 133 -0.70 2.31 -18.73
C VAL A 133 -1.03 2.27 -20.23
N VAL A 134 -1.37 1.10 -20.77
CA VAL A 134 -1.79 0.96 -22.17
C VAL A 134 -3.05 1.79 -22.45
N THR A 135 -4.05 1.72 -21.58
CA THR A 135 -5.27 2.54 -21.68
C THR A 135 -4.96 4.03 -21.57
N LEU A 136 -4.09 4.43 -20.64
CA LEU A 136 -3.65 5.82 -20.48
C LEU A 136 -2.99 6.34 -21.75
N LEU A 137 -2.08 5.57 -22.35
CA LEU A 137 -1.39 5.95 -23.59
C LEU A 137 -2.32 5.98 -24.80
N ALA A 138 -3.29 5.06 -24.87
CA ALA A 138 -4.27 5.02 -25.96
C ALA A 138 -5.24 6.21 -25.93
N LEU A 139 -5.65 6.64 -24.73
CA LEU A 139 -6.56 7.77 -24.54
C LEU A 139 -5.84 9.12 -24.59
N ARG A 140 -4.57 9.17 -24.18
CA ARG A 140 -3.67 10.31 -24.42
C ARG A 140 -3.27 10.34 -25.90
N ARG A 141 -4.23 10.68 -26.78
CA ARG A 141 -3.91 11.00 -28.18
C ARG A 141 -2.85 12.11 -28.20
N PRO A 142 -1.79 11.99 -29.03
CA PRO A 142 -0.83 13.06 -29.19
C PRO A 142 -1.57 14.28 -29.73
N ALA A 143 -1.47 15.41 -29.03
CA ALA A 143 -1.86 16.70 -29.57
C ALA A 143 -1.03 16.93 -30.85
N HIS A 144 -1.67 16.75 -32.00
CA HIS A 144 -1.22 17.32 -33.27
C HIS A 144 -1.79 18.73 -33.39
#